data_AF-A0A355TSN7-F1
#
_entry.id   AF-A0A355TSN7-F1
#
_cell.length_a   1.000
_cell.length_b   1.000
_cell.length_c   1.000
_cell.angle_alpha   90.00
_cell.angle_beta   90.00
_cell.angle_gamma   90.00
#
_symmetry.space_group_name_H-M   'P 1'
#
loop_
_entity.id
_entity.type
_entity.pdbx_description
1 polymer ?
#
loop_
_entity_poly.entity_id
_entity_poly.type
_entity_poly.pdbx_seq_one_letter_code
_entity_poly.pdbx_strand_id
1 'polypeptide(L)'
;MEQEGKFSQLRHVCRFWLLVLADVIRNFIRNDCTFLAAGIAFYAFLSLFPMCLVLVSFFSWIFSIDWIHQQVITGFSQISSVSLKESGGLAYTVGLIQQLMPATSEWVEKELSVLADHIGRNVIISVILGLWSGRHMFVSMEYSLNRVWNITDRRNWFSSNLVSMYLILVTGLAFIALLTFTGLMTLVQNI
;
A
#
# COMPACT_ATOMS: atom_id res chain seq x y z
N MET A 1 3.68 -46.00 33.03
CA MET A 1 5.08 -45.97 32.54
C MET A 1 5.21 -45.39 31.12
N GLU A 2 4.15 -45.35 30.32
CA GLU A 2 4.21 -44.85 28.93
C GLU A 2 4.24 -43.31 28.77
N GLN A 3 3.81 -42.55 29.79
CA GLN A 3 3.80 -41.09 29.72
C GLN A 3 5.15 -40.42 29.98
N GLU A 4 6.07 -41.06 30.71
CA GLU A 4 7.38 -40.46 31.04
C GLU A 4 8.34 -40.42 29.83
N GLY A 5 8.23 -41.38 28.91
CA GLY A 5 9.04 -41.40 27.68
C GLY A 5 8.69 -40.29 26.68
N LYS A 6 7.45 -39.78 26.72
CA LYS A 6 7.00 -38.69 25.84
C LYS A 6 7.56 -37.33 26.27
N PHE A 7 7.73 -37.12 27.58
CA PHE A 7 8.27 -35.87 28.14
C PHE A 7 9.77 -35.68 27.88
N SER A 8 10.56 -36.75 27.79
CA SER A 8 11.99 -36.65 27.46
C SER A 8 12.22 -36.31 25.99
N GLN A 9 11.47 -36.94 25.07
CA GLN A 9 11.48 -36.66 23.63
C GLN A 9 11.13 -35.19 23.33
N LEU A 10 10.09 -34.66 23.98
CA LEU A 10 9.70 -33.24 23.85
C LEU A 10 10.79 -32.28 24.30
N ARG A 11 11.53 -32.60 25.36
CA ARG A 11 12.65 -31.77 25.85
C ARG A 11 13.82 -31.74 24.86
N HIS A 12 14.12 -32.85 24.20
CA HIS A 12 15.16 -32.90 23.17
C HIS A 12 14.79 -32.09 21.93
N VAL A 13 13.55 -32.20 21.47
CA VAL A 13 13.04 -31.44 20.32
C VAL A 13 13.04 -29.94 20.63
N CYS A 14 12.51 -29.51 21.79
CA CYS A 14 12.55 -28.10 22.20
C CYS A 14 13.99 -27.57 22.32
N ARG A 15 14.90 -28.35 22.90
CA ARG A 15 16.30 -27.93 23.06
C ARG A 15 17.02 -27.85 21.71
N PHE A 16 16.74 -28.76 20.79
CA PHE A 16 17.25 -28.71 19.42
C PHE A 16 16.77 -27.43 18.70
N TRP A 17 15.47 -27.16 18.71
CA TRP A 17 14.92 -25.94 18.09
C TRP A 17 15.44 -24.66 18.74
N LEU A 18 15.59 -24.63 20.07
CA LEU A 18 16.20 -23.50 20.78
C LEU A 18 17.67 -23.29 20.40
N LEU A 19 18.44 -24.37 20.22
CA LEU A 19 19.84 -24.28 19.79
C LEU A 19 19.95 -23.78 18.35
N VAL A 20 19.10 -24.29 17.45
CA VAL A 20 19.02 -23.81 16.06
C VAL A 20 18.65 -22.32 16.04
N LEU A 21 17.64 -21.91 16.80
CA LEU A 21 17.25 -20.51 16.89
C LEU A 21 18.39 -19.64 17.43
N ALA A 22 19.06 -20.08 18.49
CA ALA A 22 20.19 -19.35 19.08
C ALA A 22 21.37 -19.22 18.10
N ASP A 23 21.65 -20.26 17.32
CA ASP A 23 22.73 -20.25 16.33
C ASP A 23 22.40 -19.34 15.14
N VAL A 24 21.13 -19.36 14.68
CA VAL A 24 20.64 -18.43 13.66
C VAL A 24 20.74 -16.98 14.13
N ILE A 25 20.28 -16.67 15.35
CA ILE A 25 20.36 -15.31 15.91
C ILE A 25 21.82 -14.86 16.03
N ARG A 26 22.71 -15.74 16.50
CA ARG A 26 24.13 -15.44 16.65
C ARG A 26 24.81 -15.17 15.30
N ASN A 27 24.52 -15.98 14.28
CA ASN A 27 25.04 -15.77 12.92
C ASN A 27 24.43 -14.54 12.27
N PHE A 28 23.15 -14.24 12.50
CA PHE A 28 22.49 -13.03 12.00
C PHE A 28 23.15 -11.76 12.54
N ILE A 29 23.42 -11.71 13.85
CA ILE A 29 24.09 -10.58 14.49
C ILE A 29 25.54 -10.47 14.01
N ARG A 30 26.26 -11.60 13.89
CA ARG A 30 27.66 -11.63 13.44
C ARG A 30 27.85 -11.18 11.99
N ASN A 31 26.82 -11.29 11.14
CA ASN A 31 26.86 -10.91 9.73
C ASN A 31 26.36 -9.49 9.45
N ASP A 32 26.22 -8.64 10.48
CA ASP A 32 25.68 -7.27 10.40
C ASP A 32 24.29 -7.19 9.74
N CYS A 33 23.57 -8.31 9.70
CA CYS A 33 22.26 -8.38 9.05
C CYS A 33 21.24 -7.47 9.74
N THR A 34 21.44 -7.14 11.02
CA THR A 34 20.63 -6.16 11.75
C THR A 34 20.68 -4.77 11.12
N PHE A 35 21.87 -4.30 10.72
CA PHE A 35 22.02 -3.00 10.08
C PHE A 35 21.39 -2.99 8.68
N LEU A 36 21.59 -4.08 7.92
CA LEU A 36 20.94 -4.24 6.62
C LEU A 36 19.40 -4.27 6.75
N ALA A 37 18.88 -5.05 7.69
CA ALA A 37 17.45 -5.16 7.94
C ALA A 37 16.84 -3.81 8.37
N ALA A 38 17.53 -3.05 9.23
CA ALA A 38 17.15 -1.69 9.58
C ALA A 38 17.12 -0.76 8.36
N GLY A 39 18.11 -0.86 7.47
CA GLY A 39 18.14 -0.16 6.20
C GLY A 39 16.93 -0.49 5.32
N ILE A 40 16.64 -1.78 5.11
CA ILE A 40 15.46 -2.23 4.34
C ILE A 40 14.17 -1.67 4.93
N ALA A 41 13.98 -1.78 6.25
CA ALA A 41 12.78 -1.29 6.93
C ALA A 41 12.64 0.24 6.80
N PHE A 42 13.73 0.99 6.95
CA PHE A 42 13.75 2.44 6.78
C PHE A 42 13.38 2.87 5.36
N TYR A 43 14.01 2.25 4.33
CA TYR A 43 13.71 2.58 2.94
C TYR A 43 12.30 2.12 2.53
N ALA A 44 11.80 1.01 3.07
CA ALA A 44 10.42 0.59 2.88
C ALA A 44 9.45 1.61 3.47
N PHE A 45 9.68 2.06 4.72
CA PHE A 45 8.87 3.09 5.36
C PHE A 45 8.88 4.40 4.57
N LEU A 46 10.04 4.85 4.09
CA LEU A 46 10.16 6.06 3.27
C LEU A 46 9.39 5.95 1.95
N SER A 47 9.35 4.76 1.33
CA SER A 47 8.65 4.52 0.06
C SER A 47 7.12 4.57 0.18
N LEU A 48 6.56 4.42 1.38
CA LEU A 48 5.12 4.52 1.61
C LEU A 48 4.60 5.91 1.26
N PHE A 49 5.37 6.96 1.56
CA PHE A 49 4.93 8.34 1.31
C PHE A 49 4.58 8.57 -0.18
N PRO A 50 5.47 8.27 -1.15
CA PRO A 50 5.15 8.53 -2.54
C PRO A 50 4.16 7.52 -3.13
N MET A 51 4.11 6.30 -2.59
CA MET A 51 3.07 5.34 -2.95
C MET A 51 1.67 5.83 -2.53
N CYS A 52 1.54 6.41 -1.33
CA CYS A 52 0.33 7.08 -0.89
C CYS A 52 -0.03 8.27 -1.79
N LEU A 53 0.95 9.07 -2.23
CA LEU A 53 0.70 10.19 -3.16
C LEU A 53 0.18 9.70 -4.52
N VAL A 54 0.73 8.61 -5.04
CA VAL A 54 0.24 7.99 -6.28
C VAL A 54 -1.18 7.46 -6.09
N LEU A 55 -1.46 6.79 -4.96
CA LEU A 55 -2.82 6.32 -4.64
C LEU A 55 -3.81 7.48 -4.56
N VAL A 56 -3.48 8.54 -3.82
CA VAL A 56 -4.35 9.72 -3.71
C VAL A 56 -4.55 10.38 -5.06
N SER A 57 -3.52 10.46 -5.90
CA SER A 57 -3.63 11.03 -7.26
C SER A 57 -4.49 10.15 -8.17
N PHE A 58 -4.37 8.83 -8.07
CA PHE A 58 -5.22 7.88 -8.78
C PHE A 58 -6.67 7.99 -8.34
N PHE A 59 -6.93 8.08 -7.03
CA PHE A 59 -8.27 8.29 -6.48
C PHE A 59 -8.84 9.65 -6.89
N SER A 60 -8.03 10.70 -6.93
CA SER A 60 -8.44 12.00 -7.45
C SER A 60 -8.83 11.93 -8.93
N TRP A 61 -8.08 11.19 -9.75
CA TRP A 61 -8.39 10.99 -11.16
C TRP A 61 -9.71 10.21 -11.37
N ILE A 62 -9.93 9.11 -10.64
CA ILE A 62 -11.20 8.36 -10.73
C ILE A 62 -12.40 9.21 -10.31
N PHE A 63 -12.29 10.05 -9.28
CA PHE A 63 -13.38 10.95 -8.86
C PHE A 63 -13.67 12.07 -9.85
N SER A 64 -12.71 12.45 -10.68
CA SER A 64 -12.89 13.46 -11.72
C SER A 64 -13.58 12.92 -12.98
N ILE A 65 -13.81 11.61 -13.10
CA ILE A 65 -14.48 11.07 -14.28
C ILE A 65 -15.93 11.55 -14.28
N ASP A 66 -16.39 12.12 -15.40
CA ASP A 66 -17.69 12.83 -15.50
C ASP A 66 -18.87 12.03 -14.91
N TRP A 67 -18.94 10.73 -15.19
CA TRP A 67 -20.03 9.88 -14.69
C TRP A 67 -19.97 9.62 -13.17
N ILE A 68 -18.78 9.59 -12.57
CA ILE A 68 -18.59 9.48 -11.11
C ILE A 68 -18.83 10.82 -10.45
N HIS A 69 -18.26 11.88 -11.02
CA HIS A 69 -18.39 13.25 -10.56
C HIS A 69 -19.87 13.64 -10.37
N GLN A 70 -20.70 13.33 -11.36
CA GLN A 70 -22.15 13.58 -11.28
C GLN A 70 -22.84 12.74 -10.19
N GLN A 71 -22.48 11.46 -10.03
CA GLN A 71 -23.07 10.62 -8.98
C GLN A 71 -22.68 11.08 -7.58
N VAL A 72 -21.44 11.55 -7.39
CA VAL A 72 -20.96 12.06 -6.10
C VAL A 72 -21.70 13.35 -5.73
N ILE A 73 -21.81 14.32 -6.66
CA ILE A 73 -22.53 15.58 -6.42
C ILE A 73 -24.02 15.33 -6.17
N THR A 74 -24.65 14.46 -6.97
CA THR A 74 -26.08 14.13 -6.81
C THR A 74 -26.32 13.38 -5.50
N GLY A 75 -25.46 12.44 -5.11
CA GLY A 75 -25.55 11.74 -3.84
C GLY A 75 -25.36 12.67 -2.63
N PHE A 76 -24.43 13.62 -2.72
CA PHE A 76 -24.21 14.60 -1.64
C PHE A 76 -25.33 15.62 -1.50
N SER A 77 -25.86 16.15 -2.61
CA SER A 77 -26.99 17.09 -2.59
C SER A 77 -28.27 16.46 -2.02
N GLN A 78 -28.47 15.15 -2.19
CA GLN A 78 -29.56 14.42 -1.55
C GLN A 78 -29.39 14.39 -0.03
N ILE A 79 -28.17 14.15 0.46
CA ILE A 79 -27.86 14.11 1.90
C ILE A 79 -28.00 15.48 2.56
N SER A 80 -27.62 16.57 1.88
CA SER A 80 -27.78 17.94 2.41
C SER A 80 -29.25 18.39 2.44
N SER A 81 -30.10 17.83 1.57
CA SER A 81 -31.56 18.05 1.59
C SER A 81 -32.30 17.22 2.66
N VAL A 82 -31.63 16.26 3.31
CA VAL A 82 -32.11 15.63 4.56
C VAL A 82 -31.96 16.65 5.70
N SER A 83 -32.65 17.77 5.55
CA SER A 83 -32.78 18.81 6.56
C SER A 83 -33.88 18.37 7.52
N LEU A 84 -33.44 17.69 8.59
CA LEU A 84 -33.89 17.83 9.99
C LEU A 84 -35.37 18.21 10.26
N LYS A 85 -36.35 17.65 9.53
CA LYS A 85 -37.77 17.85 9.85
C LYS A 85 -38.31 16.82 10.86
N GLU A 86 -37.56 15.76 11.12
CA GLU A 86 -37.91 14.71 12.07
C GLU A 86 -37.04 14.82 13.33
N SER A 87 -37.65 15.25 14.44
CA SER A 87 -37.07 15.26 15.77
C SER A 87 -36.94 13.82 16.31
N GLY A 88 -35.83 13.16 15.98
CA GLY A 88 -35.50 11.82 16.45
C GLY A 88 -34.00 11.55 16.40
N GLY A 89 -33.56 10.37 16.86
CA GLY A 89 -32.14 10.03 16.96
C GLY A 89 -31.33 10.13 15.65
N LEU A 90 -32.01 9.97 14.52
CA LEU A 90 -31.37 10.13 13.22
C LEU A 90 -30.93 11.58 12.96
N ALA A 91 -31.60 12.58 13.55
CA ALA A 91 -31.21 13.98 13.44
C ALA A 91 -29.87 14.30 14.13
N TYR A 92 -29.55 13.64 15.26
CA TYR A 92 -28.23 13.82 15.88
C TYR A 92 -27.13 13.15 15.05
N THR A 93 -27.42 11.98 14.45
CA THR A 93 -26.43 11.31 13.59
C THR A 93 -26.15 12.10 12.32
N VAL A 94 -27.19 12.65 11.69
CA VAL A 94 -27.05 13.50 10.50
C VAL A 94 -26.36 14.81 10.85
N GLY A 95 -26.67 15.42 12.00
CA GLY A 95 -25.98 16.61 12.50
C GLY A 95 -24.50 16.37 12.82
N LEU A 96 -24.14 15.23 13.40
CA LEU A 96 -22.74 14.85 13.64
C LEU A 96 -21.99 14.59 12.32
N ILE A 97 -22.62 13.94 11.34
CA ILE A 97 -22.03 13.73 10.01
C ILE A 97 -21.80 15.08 9.31
N GLN A 98 -22.74 16.01 9.39
CA GLN A 98 -22.58 17.38 8.86
C GLN A 98 -21.53 18.20 9.62
N GLN A 99 -21.31 17.96 10.92
CA GLN A 99 -20.26 18.63 11.70
C GLN A 99 -18.86 18.04 11.49
N LEU A 100 -18.75 16.72 11.38
CA LEU A 100 -17.48 16.02 11.14
C LEU A 100 -17.03 16.13 9.67
N MET A 101 -17.98 16.28 8.75
CA MET A 101 -17.74 16.62 7.35
C MET A 101 -18.68 17.76 6.95
N PRO A 102 -18.27 19.03 7.12
CA PRO A 102 -18.97 20.16 6.53
C PRO A 102 -18.69 20.16 5.02
N ALA A 103 -19.21 19.14 4.33
CA ALA A 103 -19.22 19.05 2.89
C ALA A 103 -20.28 20.03 2.38
N THR A 104 -19.96 21.33 2.41
CA THR A 104 -20.71 22.30 1.63
C THR A 104 -20.50 21.93 0.16
N SER A 105 -21.59 21.87 -0.61
CA SER A 105 -21.54 21.63 -2.06
C SER A 105 -20.54 22.58 -2.73
N GLU A 106 -20.45 23.81 -2.21
CA GLU A 106 -19.56 24.85 -2.69
C GLU A 106 -18.06 24.57 -2.43
N TRP A 107 -17.69 23.96 -1.29
CA TRP A 107 -16.29 23.57 -1.03
C TRP A 107 -15.89 22.36 -1.87
N VAL A 108 -16.76 21.37 -1.98
CA VAL A 108 -16.52 20.17 -2.81
C VAL A 108 -16.43 20.57 -4.28
N GLU A 109 -17.35 21.38 -4.81
CA GLU A 109 -17.31 21.85 -6.20
C GLU A 109 -16.07 22.71 -6.50
N LYS A 110 -15.66 23.58 -5.56
CA LYS A 110 -14.48 24.43 -5.74
C LYS A 110 -13.17 23.66 -5.64
N GLU A 111 -13.04 22.74 -4.69
CA GLU A 111 -11.83 21.92 -4.54
C GLU A 111 -11.74 20.90 -5.69
N LEU A 112 -12.86 20.29 -6.08
CA LEU A 112 -12.93 19.32 -7.15
C LEU A 112 -12.65 19.96 -8.52
N SER A 113 -13.07 21.20 -8.76
CA SER A 113 -12.69 21.96 -9.97
C SER A 113 -11.22 22.39 -10.00
N VAL A 114 -10.65 22.80 -8.87
CA VAL A 114 -9.21 23.08 -8.74
C VAL A 114 -8.37 21.83 -8.95
N LEU A 115 -8.84 20.68 -8.47
CA LEU A 115 -8.22 19.39 -8.73
C LEU A 115 -8.35 19.01 -10.21
N ALA A 116 -9.56 19.11 -10.79
CA ALA A 116 -9.91 18.75 -12.17
C ALA A 116 -9.07 19.46 -13.25
N ASP A 117 -8.83 20.76 -13.10
CA ASP A 117 -8.17 21.58 -14.13
C ASP A 117 -6.67 21.23 -14.31
N HIS A 118 -6.05 20.53 -13.35
CA HIS A 118 -4.62 20.20 -13.35
C HIS A 118 -4.30 18.70 -13.17
N ILE A 119 -5.30 17.82 -13.22
CA ILE A 119 -5.11 16.38 -12.96
C ILE A 119 -4.03 15.76 -13.85
N GLY A 120 -4.06 16.05 -15.15
CA GLY A 120 -3.09 15.47 -16.09
C GLY A 120 -1.62 15.76 -15.73
N ARG A 121 -1.33 17.00 -15.29
CA ARG A 121 0.03 17.41 -14.90
C ARG A 121 0.41 16.87 -13.52
N ASN A 122 -0.50 16.91 -12.57
CA ASN A 122 -0.24 16.53 -11.18
C ASN A 122 -0.12 15.01 -11.01
N VAL A 123 -0.85 14.23 -11.81
CA VAL A 123 -0.71 12.76 -11.87
C VAL A 123 0.65 12.36 -12.44
N ILE A 124 1.14 13.03 -13.50
CA ILE A 124 2.45 12.72 -14.05
C ILE A 124 3.57 13.01 -13.04
N ILE A 125 3.49 14.15 -12.34
CA ILE A 125 4.48 14.55 -11.33
C ILE A 125 4.49 13.55 -10.16
N SER A 126 3.32 13.13 -9.68
CA SER A 126 3.21 12.14 -8.59
C SER A 126 3.67 10.75 -9.02
N VAL A 127 3.41 10.32 -10.26
CA VAL A 127 3.93 9.06 -10.80
C VAL A 127 5.45 9.10 -10.91
N ILE A 128 6.04 10.19 -11.38
CA ILE A 128 7.50 10.35 -11.46
C ILE A 128 8.13 10.34 -10.07
N LEU A 129 7.58 11.08 -9.11
CA LEU A 129 8.04 11.09 -7.71
C LEU A 129 7.86 9.72 -7.03
N GLY A 130 6.74 9.04 -7.31
CA GLY A 130 6.44 7.69 -6.85
C GLY A 130 7.46 6.68 -7.35
N LEU A 131 7.75 6.70 -8.66
CA LEU A 131 8.76 5.86 -9.28
C LEU A 131 10.16 6.15 -8.76
N TRP A 132 10.51 7.44 -8.57
CA TRP A 132 11.80 7.84 -8.00
C TRP A 132 11.99 7.30 -6.58
N SER A 133 10.97 7.41 -5.73
CA SER A 133 11.06 6.95 -4.35
C SER A 133 10.97 5.43 -4.21
N GLY A 134 10.05 4.79 -4.92
CA GLY A 134 9.90 3.33 -4.89
C GLY A 134 11.17 2.61 -5.32
N ARG A 135 11.91 3.18 -6.28
CA ARG A 135 13.22 2.68 -6.72
C ARG A 135 14.21 2.47 -5.57
N HIS A 136 14.23 3.32 -4.54
CA HIS A 136 15.19 3.23 -3.44
C HIS A 136 14.97 1.99 -2.56
N MET A 137 13.72 1.53 -2.38
CA MET A 137 13.42 0.33 -1.61
C MET A 137 13.99 -0.93 -2.28
N PHE A 138 13.79 -1.07 -3.60
CA PHE A 138 14.26 -2.24 -4.34
C PHE A 138 15.79 -2.32 -4.39
N VAL A 139 16.48 -1.18 -4.53
CA VAL A 139 17.95 -1.12 -4.47
C VAL A 139 18.48 -1.57 -3.11
N SER A 140 17.83 -1.14 -2.02
CA SER A 140 18.21 -1.58 -0.68
C SER A 140 17.97 -3.08 -0.46
N MET A 141 16.85 -3.61 -0.97
CA MET A 141 16.52 -5.03 -0.86
C MET A 141 17.54 -5.87 -1.64
N GLU A 142 17.83 -5.48 -2.87
CA GLU A 142 18.80 -6.16 -3.73
C GLU A 142 20.21 -6.13 -3.14
N TYR A 143 20.67 -4.98 -2.64
CA TYR A 143 21.96 -4.88 -1.95
C TYR A 143 22.05 -5.85 -0.78
N SER A 144 20.97 -5.95 0.00
CA SER A 144 20.93 -6.86 1.15
C SER A 144 20.87 -8.32 0.74
N LEU A 145 20.15 -8.63 -0.34
CA LEU A 145 20.05 -9.95 -0.94
C LEU A 145 21.43 -10.42 -1.44
N ASN A 146 22.10 -9.59 -2.23
CA ASN A 146 23.43 -9.86 -2.78
C ASN A 146 24.47 -10.02 -1.66
N ARG A 147 24.34 -9.25 -0.58
CA ARG A 147 25.19 -9.37 0.63
C ARG A 147 24.99 -10.71 1.34
N VAL A 148 23.75 -11.18 1.52
CA VAL A 148 23.45 -12.44 2.21
C VAL A 148 23.87 -13.66 1.37
N TRP A 149 23.64 -13.61 0.06
CA TRP A 149 24.05 -14.69 -0.85
C TRP A 149 25.52 -14.64 -1.28
N ASN A 150 26.30 -13.69 -0.75
CA ASN A 150 27.72 -13.50 -1.03
C ASN A 150 28.04 -13.40 -2.54
N ILE A 151 27.10 -12.86 -3.32
CA ILE A 151 27.25 -12.62 -4.75
C ILE A 151 28.06 -11.32 -4.88
N THR A 152 29.33 -11.44 -5.24
CA THR A 152 30.29 -10.32 -5.36
C THR A 152 30.30 -9.66 -6.74
N ASP A 153 29.38 -10.03 -7.65
CA ASP A 153 29.34 -9.45 -8.98
C ASP A 153 28.98 -7.96 -8.93
N ARG A 154 29.96 -7.11 -9.25
CA ARG A 154 29.79 -5.68 -9.51
C ARG A 154 29.06 -5.48 -10.85
N ARG A 155 27.81 -5.91 -10.95
CA ARG A 155 27.00 -5.53 -12.11
C ARG A 155 26.70 -4.04 -12.01
N ASN A 156 26.92 -3.31 -13.11
CA ASN A 156 26.81 -1.84 -13.13
C ASN A 156 25.52 -1.38 -12.45
N TRP A 157 25.60 -0.36 -11.60
CA TRP A 157 24.49 0.22 -10.80
C TRP A 157 23.19 0.42 -11.59
N PHE A 158 23.31 0.69 -12.90
CA PHE A 158 22.19 0.89 -13.81
C PHE A 158 21.42 -0.41 -14.17
N SER A 159 22.12 -1.54 -14.31
CA SER A 159 21.51 -2.79 -14.79
C SER A 159 20.59 -3.41 -13.74
N SER A 160 20.95 -3.35 -12.46
CA SER A 160 20.05 -3.84 -11.42
C SER A 160 18.85 -2.92 -11.17
N ASN A 161 19.06 -1.61 -11.36
CA ASN A 161 17.97 -0.66 -11.30
C ASN A 161 16.92 -0.88 -12.40
N LEU A 162 17.36 -1.25 -13.60
CA LEU A 162 16.46 -1.63 -14.69
C LEU A 162 15.71 -2.93 -14.40
N VAL A 163 16.36 -3.94 -13.81
CA VAL A 163 15.69 -5.19 -13.42
C VAL A 163 14.62 -4.93 -12.34
N SER A 164 14.92 -4.07 -11.36
CA SER A 164 13.94 -3.68 -10.34
C SER A 164 12.75 -2.92 -10.94
N MET A 165 13.00 -1.98 -11.85
CA MET A 165 11.92 -1.27 -12.55
C MET A 165 11.07 -2.21 -13.41
N TYR A 166 11.71 -3.18 -14.08
CA TYR A 166 11.02 -4.22 -14.85
C TYR A 166 10.14 -5.10 -13.94
N LEU A 167 10.64 -5.54 -12.80
CA LEU A 167 9.86 -6.35 -11.85
C LEU A 167 8.66 -5.60 -11.29
N ILE A 168 8.80 -4.31 -10.95
CA ILE A 168 7.66 -3.49 -10.50
C ILE A 168 6.61 -3.39 -11.59
N LEU A 169 7.01 -3.15 -12.84
CA LEU A 169 6.10 -3.07 -13.97
C LEU A 169 5.35 -4.39 -14.20
N VAL A 170 6.07 -5.53 -14.21
CA VAL A 170 5.47 -6.85 -14.41
C VAL A 170 4.50 -7.18 -13.28
N THR A 171 4.89 -6.99 -12.03
CA THR A 171 4.02 -7.27 -10.88
C THR A 171 2.80 -6.34 -10.87
N GLY A 172 2.98 -5.06 -11.20
CA GLY A 172 1.90 -4.09 -11.31
C GLY A 172 0.90 -4.43 -12.41
N LEU A 173 1.40 -4.82 -13.60
CA LEU A 173 0.56 -5.29 -14.71
C LEU A 173 -0.22 -6.55 -14.34
N ALA A 174 0.43 -7.51 -13.68
CA ALA A 174 -0.23 -8.73 -13.21
C ALA A 174 -1.34 -8.41 -12.20
N PHE A 175 -1.11 -7.45 -11.29
CA PHE A 175 -2.12 -7.02 -10.32
C PHE A 175 -3.32 -6.35 -10.99
N ILE A 176 -3.08 -5.47 -11.97
CA ILE A 176 -4.16 -4.85 -12.75
C ILE A 176 -4.95 -5.92 -13.52
N ALA A 177 -4.28 -6.89 -14.14
CA ALA A 177 -4.93 -7.99 -14.83
C ALA A 177 -5.80 -8.84 -13.89
N LEU A 178 -5.36 -9.06 -12.65
CA LEU A 178 -6.14 -9.75 -11.62
C LEU A 178 -7.39 -8.95 -11.21
N LEU A 179 -7.26 -7.62 -11.05
CA LEU A 179 -8.39 -6.75 -10.71
C LEU A 179 -9.41 -6.68 -11.83
N THR A 180 -8.96 -6.56 -13.09
CA THR A 180 -9.87 -6.54 -14.25
C THR A 180 -10.57 -7.88 -14.41
N PHE A 181 -9.86 -8.99 -14.24
CA PHE A 181 -10.45 -10.33 -14.25
C PHE A 181 -11.51 -10.49 -13.16
N THR A 182 -11.20 -10.05 -11.93
CA THR A 182 -12.14 -10.09 -10.80
C THR A 182 -13.37 -9.24 -11.09
N GLY A 183 -13.20 -8.01 -11.58
CA GLY A 183 -14.30 -7.12 -11.94
C GLY A 183 -15.20 -7.71 -13.05
N LEU A 184 -14.60 -8.37 -14.04
CA LEU A 184 -15.33 -9.00 -15.14
C LEU A 184 -16.14 -10.21 -14.67
N MET A 185 -15.58 -11.02 -13.76
CA MET A 185 -16.31 -12.11 -13.11
C MET A 185 -17.52 -11.62 -12.31
N THR A 186 -17.37 -10.53 -11.56
CA THR A 186 -18.49 -9.93 -10.82
C THR A 186 -19.60 -9.43 -11.74
N LEU A 187 -19.25 -8.85 -12.89
CA LEU A 187 -20.26 -8.40 -13.88
C LEU A 187 -21.01 -9.57 -14.51
N VAL A 188 -20.30 -10.66 -14.87
CA VAL A 188 -20.92 -11.87 -15.43
C VAL A 188 -21.87 -12.54 -14.43
N GLN A 189 -21.56 -12.50 -13.13
CA GLN A 189 -22.44 -13.06 -12.08
C GLN A 189 -23.67 -12.21 -11.79
N ASN A 190 -23.64 -10.91 -12.12
CA ASN A 190 -24.71 -9.95 -11.82
C ASN A 190 -25.63 -9.68 -13.04
N ILE A 191 -25.43 -10.42 -14.14
CA ILE A 191 -26.29 -10.50 -15.33
C ILE A 191 -27.07 -11.81 -15.28
#